data_AF-A0A920KNV4-F1
#
_entry.id   AF-A0A920KNV4-F1
#
_cell.length_a   1.000
_cell.length_b   1.000
_cell.length_c   1.000
_cell.angle_alpha   90.00
_cell.angle_beta   90.00
_cell.angle_gamma   90.00
#
_symmetry.space_group_name_H-M   'P 1'
#
loop_
_entity.id
_entity.type
_entity.pdbx_description
1 polymer ?
#
loop_
_entity_poly.entity_id
_entity_poly.type
_entity_poly.pdbx_seq_one_letter_code
_entity_poly.pdbx_strand_id
1 'polypeptide(L)' 'MGVNIGEDGLVVASYSNGSQKSLGKIILANFATPKGLRQVGNSGFTATSQSGEAKLGEPGGAGFGTIRAGATERSKR' A
#
# COMPACT_ATOMS: atom_id res chain seq x y z
N MET A 1 11.83 -2.24 -18.44
CA MET A 1 10.45 -2.53 -17.98
C MET A 1 10.51 -2.67 -16.47
N GLY A 2 9.74 -1.88 -15.71
CA GLY A 2 9.76 -1.94 -14.25
C GLY A 2 8.54 -1.26 -13.63
N VAL A 3 8.21 -1.62 -12.40
CA VAL A 3 7.16 -0.97 -11.62
C VAL A 3 7.82 -0.26 -10.45
N ASN A 4 7.65 1.06 -10.40
CA ASN A 4 8.06 1.89 -9.28
C ASN A 4 6.83 2.21 -8.44
N ILE A 5 7.02 2.26 -7.13
CA ILE A 5 6.01 2.73 -6.18
C ILE A 5 6.60 4.00 -5.58
N GLY A 6 5.82 5.06 -5.39
CA GLY A 6 6.25 6.27 -4.70
C GLY A 6 6.07 6.12 -3.18
N GLU A 7 6.70 6.99 -2.40
CA GLU A 7 6.49 7.01 -0.94
C GLU A 7 5.05 7.40 -0.55
N ASP A 8 4.37 8.10 -1.46
CA ASP A 8 2.95 8.44 -1.43
C ASP A 8 2.05 7.31 -1.96
N GLY A 9 2.63 6.15 -2.28
CA GLY A 9 1.92 4.98 -2.82
C GLY A 9 1.62 5.05 -4.31
N LEU A 10 2.08 6.07 -5.05
CA LEU A 10 1.85 6.16 -6.49
C LEU A 10 2.60 5.05 -7.24
N VAL A 11 1.86 4.17 -7.92
CA VAL A 11 2.41 3.09 -8.72
C VAL A 11 2.60 3.59 -10.15
N VAL A 12 3.85 3.56 -10.62
CA VAL A 12 4.25 3.98 -11.97
C VAL A 12 4.92 2.81 -12.68
N ALA A 13 4.35 2.39 -13.81
CA ALA A 13 4.98 1.42 -14.70
C ALA A 13 5.84 2.11 -15.76
N SER A 14 7.06 1.63 -15.94
CA SER A 14 8.00 2.07 -16.97
C SER A 14 8.06 1.02 -18.08
N TYR A 15 7.77 1.44 -19.31
CA TYR A 15 7.76 0.60 -20.50
C TYR A 15 9.11 0.65 -21.25
N SER A 16 9.40 -0.34 -22.10
CA SER A 16 10.67 -0.44 -22.85
C SER A 16 10.80 0.60 -23.94
N ASN A 17 9.68 1.21 -24.34
CA ASN A 17 9.63 2.35 -25.25
C ASN A 17 9.99 3.68 -24.55
N GLY A 18 10.36 3.65 -23.26
CA GLY A 18 10.68 4.84 -22.46
C GLY A 18 9.48 5.56 -21.85
N SER A 19 8.24 5.14 -22.17
CA SER A 19 7.05 5.71 -21.56
C SER A 19 6.89 5.28 -20.10
N GLN A 20 6.46 6.20 -19.24
CA GLN A 20 6.00 5.91 -17.89
C GLN A 20 4.50 6.13 -17.81
N LYS A 21 3.78 5.23 -17.14
CA LYS A 21 2.34 5.36 -16.91
C LYS A 21 2.04 5.14 -15.44
N SER A 22 1.34 6.08 -14.84
CA SER A 22 0.72 5.89 -13.53
C SER A 22 -0.36 4.82 -13.64
N LEU A 23 -0.16 3.70 -12.96
CA LEU A 23 -1.11 2.59 -12.94
C LEU A 23 -2.21 2.79 -11.88
N GLY A 24 -1.88 3.47 -10.79
CA GLY A 24 -2.81 3.73 -9.68
C GLY A 24 -2.06 4.18 -8.43
N LYS A 25 -2.79 4.45 -7.34
CA LYS A 25 -2.22 4.81 -6.05
C LYS A 25 -2.64 3.79 -5.00
N ILE A 26 -1.68 3.38 -4.18
CA ILE A 26 -1.92 2.55 -3.00
C ILE A 26 -2.39 3.46 -1.87
N ILE A 27 -3.56 3.18 -1.34
CA ILE A 27 -4.07 3.82 -0.13
C ILE A 27 -3.87 2.90 1.08
N LEU A 28 -3.69 3.49 2.25
CA LEU A 28 -3.60 2.76 3.50
C LEU A 28 -4.93 2.82 4.24
N ALA A 29 -5.28 1.73 4.91
CA ALA A 29 -6.41 1.68 5.83
C ALA A 29 -5.87 1.59 7.27
N ASN A 30 -6.25 2.55 8.10
CA ASN A 30 -5.97 2.54 9.52
C ASN A 30 -7.24 2.26 10.31
N PHE A 31 -7.14 1.41 11.31
CA PHE A 31 -8.26 1.04 12.16
C PHE A 31 -8.01 1.61 13.55
N ALA A 32 -9.06 2.16 14.17
CA ALA A 32 -8.95 2.71 15.51
C ALA A 32 -8.51 1.64 16.52
N THR A 33 -8.95 0.40 16.32
CA THR A 33 -8.65 -0.72 17.21
C THR A 33 -8.07 -1.91 16.44
N PRO A 34 -6.73 -2.06 16.36
CA PRO A 34 -6.11 -3.20 15.68
C PRO A 34 -6.44 -4.55 16.34
N LYS A 35 -6.73 -4.58 17.65
CA LYS A 35 -7.19 -5.79 18.36
C LYS A 35 -8.58 -6.26 17.92
N GLY A 36 -9.38 -5.39 17.31
CA GLY A 36 -10.70 -5.74 16.78
C GLY A 36 -10.65 -6.36 15.39
N LEU A 37 -9.48 -6.41 14.76
CA LEU A 37 -9.32 -7.03 13.45
C LEU A 37 -9.40 -8.56 13.57
N ARG A 38 -10.21 -9.17 12.72
CA ARG A 38 -10.28 -10.63 12.60
C ARG A 38 -9.16 -11.07 11.67
N GLN A 39 -8.20 -11.82 12.16
CA GLN A 39 -7.22 -12.47 11.29
C GLN A 39 -7.94 -13.54 10.45
N VAL A 40 -7.82 -13.43 9.13
CA VAL A 40 -8.47 -14.34 8.16
C VAL A 40 -7.45 -15.17 7.37
N GLY A 41 -6.15 -14.90 7.52
CA GLY A 41 -5.07 -15.69 6.91
C GLY A 41 -3.70 -15.41 7.55
N ASN A 42 -2.62 -15.91 6.95
CA ASN A 42 -1.25 -15.78 7.50
C ASN A 42 -0.79 -14.32 7.68
N SER A 43 -1.27 -13.41 6.83
CA SER A 43 -0.98 -11.96 6.91
C SER A 43 -2.22 -11.09 6.63
N GLY A 44 -3.38 -11.71 6.44
CA GLY A 44 -4.63 -11.02 6.12
C GLY A 44 -5.47 -10.74 7.36
N PHE A 45 -5.86 -9.48 7.53
CA PHE A 45 -6.75 -9.02 8.59
C PHE A 45 -8.02 -8.42 7.97
N THR A 46 -9.17 -8.75 8.55
CA THR A 46 -10.49 -8.26 8.14
C THR A 46 -11.07 -7.34 9.21
N ALA A 47 -11.69 -6.26 8.78
CA ALA A 47 -12.43 -5.34 9.65
C ALA A 47 -13.62 -6.04 10.30
N THR A 48 -13.87 -5.77 11.57
CA THR A 48 -15.08 -6.20 12.28
C THR A 48 -15.76 -5.00 12.94
N SER A 49 -16.99 -5.15 13.43
CA SER A 49 -17.63 -4.08 14.22
C SER A 49 -16.80 -3.63 15.43
N GLN A 50 -15.90 -4.46 15.95
CA GLN A 50 -15.00 -4.11 17.05
C GLN A 50 -13.72 -3.36 16.61
N SER A 51 -13.32 -3.45 15.34
CA SER A 51 -12.15 -2.69 14.84
C SER A 51 -12.47 -1.21 14.60
N GLY A 52 -13.76 -0.88 14.50
CA GLY A 52 -14.24 0.42 14.04
C GLY A 52 -14.15 0.58 12.53
N GLU A 53 -14.55 1.75 12.04
CA GLU A 53 -14.50 2.10 10.62
C GLU A 53 -13.06 2.20 10.10
N ALA A 54 -12.84 1.70 8.89
CA ALA A 54 -11.56 1.83 8.20
C ALA A 54 -11.34 3.30 7.83
N LYS A 55 -10.34 3.94 8.42
CA LYS A 55 -9.87 5.25 7.97
C LYS A 55 -8.94 5.05 6.80
N LEU A 56 -9.40 5.40 5.60
CA LEU A 56 -8.57 5.39 4.41
C LEU A 56 -7.75 6.68 4.34
N GLY A 57 -6.49 6.56 3.96
CA GLY A 57 -5.61 7.71 3.80
C GLY A 57 -4.44 7.42 2.87
N GLU A 58 -3.82 8.49 2.42
CA GLU A 58 -2.63 8.41 1.59
C GLU A 58 -1.42 8.04 2.46
N PRO A 59 -0.53 7.17 1.97
CA PRO A 59 0.72 6.89 2.65
C PRO A 59 1.56 8.17 2.78
N GLY A 60 2.16 8.37 3.94
CA GLY A 60 2.87 9.61 4.29
C GLY A 60 1.97 10.79 4.69
N GLY A 61 0.65 10.62 4.67
CA GLY A 61 -0.31 11.60 5.21
C GLY A 61 -0.37 11.61 6.74
N ALA A 62 -1.03 12.62 7.31
CA ALA A 62 -1.16 12.77 8.76
C ALA A 62 -1.88 11.57 9.40
N GLY A 63 -1.15 10.81 10.23
CA GLY A 63 -1.66 9.60 10.89
C GLY A 63 -1.42 8.28 10.12
N PHE A 64 -0.74 8.34 8.97
CA PHE A 64 -0.38 7.17 8.16
C PHE A 64 1.14 7.09 7.99
N GLY A 65 1.68 5.86 8.05
CA GLY A 65 3.10 5.64 7.74
C GLY A 65 3.41 5.95 6.28
N THR A 66 4.65 6.34 5.99
CA THR A 66 5.17 6.45 4.62
C THR A 66 5.35 5.05 4.03
N ILE A 67 5.02 4.85 2.76
CA ILE A 67 5.44 3.64 2.06
C ILE A 67 6.93 3.78 1.76
N ARG A 68 7.76 2.86 2.24
CA ARG A 68 9.15 2.78 1.78
C ARG A 68 9.18 2.01 0.48
N ALA A 69 9.04 2.75 -0.62
CA ALA A 69 9.27 2.17 -1.93
C ALA A 69 10.77 2.06 -2.19
N GLY A 70 11.25 0.82 -2.22
CA GLY A 70 12.67 0.52 -2.29
C GLY A 70 12.97 -0.97 -2.16
N ALA A 71 12.02 -1.76 -1.66
CA ALA A 71 12.07 -3.21 -1.74
C ALA A 71 11.37 -3.71 -3.01
N THR A 72 11.79 -3.24 -4.19
CA THR A 72 11.68 -4.11 -5.35
C THR A 72 12.69 -5.21 -5.08
N GLU A 73 12.22 -6.40 -4.72
CA GLU A 73 13.00 -7.62 -4.90
C GLU A 73 13.56 -7.53 -6.32
N ARG A 74 14.87 -7.31 -6.42
CA ARG A 74 15.59 -7.41 -7.68
C ARG A 74 15.34 -8.83 -8.16
N SER A 75 14.31 -9.02 -8.96
CA SER A 75 14.19 -10.16 -9.85
C SER A 75 15.26 -9.99 -10.92
N LYS A 76 16.52 -10.17 -10.51
CA LYS A 76 17.59 -10.58 -11.39
C LYS A 76 17.55 -12.10 -11.44
N ARG A 77 16.88 -12.62 -12.45
CA ARG A 77 17.31 -13.85 -13.09
C ARG A 77 17.13 -13.69 -14.59
#